data_AF-A0A661XRA4-F1
#
_entry.id   AF-A0A661XRA4-F1
#
_cell.length_a   1.000
_cell.length_b   1.000
_cell.length_c   1.000
_cell.angle_alpha   90.00
_cell.angle_beta   90.00
_cell.angle_gamma   90.00
#
_symmetry.space_group_name_H-M   'P 1'
#
loop_
_entity.id
_entity.type
_entity.pdbx_description
1 polymer ?
#
loop_
_entity_poly.entity_id
_entity_poly.type
_entity_poly.pdbx_seq_one_letter_code
_entity_poly.pdbx_strand_id
1 'polypeptide(L)'
;MLQKLNCTIAISTYQAGKLIFLSPKDDSSLIQLPRTFEKPMGIAENVAKDKIALAAKDEIIVFSNSKDLAHHYPKSPGRYDALYMPRVTYHTGPLDIHDLSFGKEDQLYAVNTLFSSIIKIDDDYNFTPYWTPPFIDKLVSEDRCHLNGMAMKDGLPKYASAFNQGNSFQSWREKV
;
A
#
# COMPACT_ATOMS: atom_id res chain seq x y z
N MET A 1 -18.06 17.81 1.80
CA MET A 1 -16.80 17.70 2.57
C MET A 1 -15.61 17.46 1.66
N LEU A 2 -15.57 16.38 0.85
CA LEU A 2 -14.46 16.13 -0.08
C LEU A 2 -14.26 17.26 -1.11
N GLN A 3 -15.34 17.85 -1.63
CA GLN A 3 -15.23 19.01 -2.54
C GLN A 3 -14.55 20.21 -1.87
N LYS A 4 -14.88 20.48 -0.60
CA LYS A 4 -14.26 21.56 0.18
C LYS A 4 -12.81 21.28 0.51
N LEU A 5 -12.43 20.01 0.69
CA LEU A 5 -11.05 19.58 0.92
C LEU A 5 -10.25 19.42 -0.38
N ASN A 6 -10.91 19.53 -1.54
CA ASN A 6 -10.33 19.29 -2.86
C ASN A 6 -9.53 17.98 -2.95
N CYS A 7 -10.11 16.89 -2.44
CA CYS A 7 -9.42 15.60 -2.35
C CYS A 7 -10.26 14.44 -2.87
N THR A 8 -9.55 13.37 -3.24
CA THR A 8 -10.08 12.05 -3.53
C THR A 8 -9.59 11.09 -2.45
N ILE A 9 -10.43 10.16 -2.01
CA ILE A 9 -10.03 9.10 -1.08
C ILE A 9 -9.83 7.80 -1.86
N ALA A 10 -8.68 7.15 -1.65
CA ALA A 10 -8.42 5.79 -2.11
C ALA A 10 -8.66 4.80 -0.96
N ILE A 11 -9.41 3.74 -1.22
CA ILE A 11 -9.73 2.68 -0.25
C ILE A 11 -9.45 1.32 -0.87
N SER A 12 -8.63 0.51 -0.22
CA SER A 12 -8.47 -0.91 -0.54
C SER A 12 -9.43 -1.76 0.28
N THR A 13 -9.96 -2.83 -0.33
CA THR A 13 -10.75 -3.85 0.37
C THR A 13 -10.26 -5.22 -0.05
N TYR A 14 -9.54 -5.90 0.84
CA TYR A 14 -8.89 -7.15 0.50
C TYR A 14 -9.90 -8.28 0.22
N GLN A 15 -11.02 -8.32 0.95
CA GLN A 15 -12.06 -9.36 0.79
C GLN A 15 -12.79 -9.25 -0.54
N ALA A 16 -13.08 -8.02 -1.01
CA ALA A 16 -13.79 -7.80 -2.27
C ALA A 16 -12.84 -7.62 -3.46
N GLY A 17 -11.52 -7.60 -3.22
CA GLY A 17 -10.51 -7.44 -4.27
C GLY A 17 -10.58 -6.07 -4.95
N LYS A 18 -10.84 -4.98 -4.21
CA LYS A 18 -11.04 -3.65 -4.80
C LYS A 18 -10.05 -2.60 -4.29
N LEU A 19 -9.58 -1.75 -5.20
CA LEU A 19 -9.13 -0.39 -4.92
C LEU A 19 -10.21 0.56 -5.43
N ILE A 20 -10.77 1.39 -4.57
CA ILE A 20 -11.88 2.29 -4.87
C ILE A 20 -11.42 3.72 -4.67
N PHE A 21 -11.53 4.53 -5.71
CA PHE A 21 -11.39 5.99 -5.60
C PHE A 21 -12.77 6.61 -5.41
N LEU A 22 -12.91 7.42 -4.36
CA LEU A 22 -14.11 8.20 -4.03
C LEU A 22 -13.78 9.68 -4.18
N SER A 23 -14.42 10.32 -5.16
CA SER A 23 -14.19 11.72 -5.50
C SER A 23 -15.51 12.49 -5.46
N PRO A 24 -15.52 13.77 -5.05
CA PRO A 24 -16.71 14.60 -5.17
C PRO A 24 -17.02 14.88 -6.64
N LYS A 25 -18.30 14.78 -7.02
CA LYS A 25 -18.78 15.35 -8.29
C LYS A 25 -19.22 16.80 -8.09
N ASP A 26 -19.93 17.01 -6.99
CA ASP A 26 -20.50 18.26 -6.50
C ASP A 26 -20.76 18.11 -4.99
N ASP A 27 -21.45 19.09 -4.39
CA ASP A 27 -21.61 19.16 -2.93
C ASP A 27 -22.56 18.07 -2.40
N SER A 28 -23.33 17.42 -3.28
CA SER A 28 -24.37 16.45 -2.93
C SER A 28 -24.10 15.05 -3.45
N SER A 29 -23.12 14.84 -4.33
CA SER A 29 -22.86 13.53 -4.95
C SER A 29 -21.38 13.18 -5.11
N LEU A 30 -21.11 11.87 -5.08
CA LEU A 30 -19.79 11.29 -5.22
C LEU A 30 -19.68 10.43 -6.48
N ILE A 31 -18.50 10.42 -7.08
CA ILE A 31 -18.07 9.45 -8.09
C ILE A 31 -17.31 8.34 -7.38
N GLN A 32 -17.62 7.09 -7.75
CA GLN A 32 -16.89 5.91 -7.27
C GLN A 32 -16.24 5.22 -8.47
N LEU A 33 -14.93 4.99 -8.39
CA LEU A 33 -14.16 4.30 -9.42
C LEU A 33 -13.48 3.06 -8.84
N PRO A 34 -14.17 1.91 -8.79
CA PRO A 34 -13.56 0.65 -8.37
C PRO A 34 -12.62 0.10 -9.45
N ARG A 35 -11.50 -0.47 -9.02
CA ARG A 35 -10.55 -1.26 -9.80
C ARG A 35 -10.31 -2.59 -9.08
N THR A 36 -10.18 -3.66 -9.86
CA THR A 36 -10.03 -5.01 -9.31
C THR A 36 -8.56 -5.37 -9.21
N PHE A 37 -8.16 -5.88 -8.05
CA PHE A 37 -6.83 -6.44 -7.78
C PHE A 37 -7.00 -7.67 -6.89
N GLU A 38 -6.07 -8.62 -6.94
CA GLU A 38 -6.10 -9.75 -5.99
C GLU A 38 -5.60 -9.28 -4.62
N LYS A 39 -6.46 -9.35 -3.60
CA LYS A 39 -6.15 -9.02 -2.20
C LYS A 39 -5.37 -7.69 -2.01
N PRO A 40 -5.90 -6.54 -2.50
CA PRO A 40 -5.27 -5.25 -2.28
C PRO A 40 -5.33 -4.86 -0.80
N MET A 41 -4.20 -4.40 -0.25
CA MET A 41 -4.06 -4.07 1.17
C MET A 41 -3.41 -2.68 1.33
N GLY A 42 -2.09 -2.60 1.48
CA GLY A 42 -1.40 -1.33 1.66
C GLY A 42 -1.51 -0.40 0.43
N ILE A 43 -1.65 0.90 0.68
CA ILE A 43 -1.59 1.96 -0.34
C ILE A 43 -0.60 3.02 0.12
N ALA A 44 0.32 3.44 -0.75
CA ALA A 44 1.21 4.57 -0.50
C ALA A 44 1.06 5.67 -1.55
N GLU A 45 1.26 6.91 -1.15
CA GLU A 45 1.34 8.06 -2.05
C GLU A 45 2.74 8.68 -1.98
N ASN A 46 3.27 9.06 -3.14
CA ASN A 46 4.44 9.93 -3.26
C ASN A 46 3.99 11.24 -3.91
N VAL A 47 3.64 12.20 -3.06
CA VAL A 47 3.11 13.51 -3.48
C VAL A 47 4.11 14.26 -4.35
N ALA A 48 5.41 14.18 -4.04
CA ALA A 48 6.45 14.90 -4.76
C ALA A 48 6.59 14.45 -6.22
N LYS A 49 6.28 13.19 -6.52
CA LYS A 49 6.39 12.62 -7.87
C LYS A 49 5.05 12.23 -8.50
N ASP A 50 3.93 12.52 -7.84
CA ASP A 50 2.58 12.23 -8.33
C ASP A 50 2.41 10.72 -8.64
N LYS A 51 2.84 9.87 -7.69
CA LYS A 51 2.78 8.41 -7.77
C LYS A 51 1.96 7.81 -6.64
N ILE A 52 1.39 6.64 -6.90
CA ILE A 52 0.82 5.77 -5.87
C ILE A 52 1.43 4.37 -5.98
N ALA A 53 1.55 3.66 -4.86
CA ALA A 53 1.87 2.25 -4.84
C ALA A 53 0.73 1.47 -4.19
N LEU A 54 0.46 0.27 -4.71
CA LEU A 54 -0.54 -0.64 -4.18
C LEU A 54 0.14 -1.98 -3.89
N ALA A 55 0.05 -2.45 -2.65
CA ALA A 55 0.36 -3.82 -2.31
C ALA A 55 -0.85 -4.72 -2.58
N ALA A 56 -0.64 -5.75 -3.40
CA ALA A 56 -1.60 -6.79 -3.70
C ALA A 56 -1.11 -8.13 -3.12
N LYS A 57 -1.76 -9.23 -3.49
CA LYS A 57 -1.48 -10.58 -2.97
C LYS A 57 -0.02 -11.02 -3.08
N ASP A 58 0.58 -10.83 -4.25
CA ASP A 58 1.90 -11.33 -4.62
C ASP A 58 2.73 -10.34 -5.45
N GLU A 59 2.27 -9.09 -5.53
CA GLU A 59 2.91 -8.02 -6.26
C GLU A 59 2.69 -6.66 -5.60
N ILE A 60 3.57 -5.72 -5.92
CA ILE A 60 3.38 -4.29 -5.66
C ILE A 60 3.39 -3.56 -7.00
N ILE A 61 2.35 -2.78 -7.25
CA ILE A 61 2.23 -1.99 -8.47
C ILE A 61 2.45 -0.52 -8.12
N VAL A 62 3.41 0.11 -8.79
CA VAL A 62 3.63 1.56 -8.74
C VAL A 62 3.02 2.20 -9.96
N PHE A 63 2.12 3.14 -9.72
CA PHE A 63 1.46 3.93 -10.74
C PHE A 63 2.04 5.34 -10.75
N SER A 64 2.09 5.97 -11.92
CA SER A 64 2.41 7.39 -12.07
C SER A 64 1.23 8.10 -12.71
N ASN A 65 0.90 9.29 -12.21
CA ASN A 65 -0.17 10.10 -12.75
C ASN A 65 0.17 10.59 -14.17
N SER A 66 -0.85 10.63 -15.03
CA SER A 66 -0.80 11.31 -16.32
C SER A 66 -2.00 12.25 -16.43
N LYS A 67 -1.78 13.52 -16.13
CA LYS A 67 -2.80 14.57 -16.22
C LYS A 67 -3.29 14.79 -17.65
N ASP A 68 -2.38 14.64 -18.63
CA ASP A 68 -2.72 14.78 -20.04
C ASP A 68 -3.68 13.67 -20.52
N LEU A 69 -3.39 12.42 -20.17
CA LEU A 69 -4.29 11.30 -20.48
C LEU A 69 -5.60 11.38 -19.69
N ALA A 70 -5.58 11.92 -18.47
CA ALA A 70 -6.79 12.17 -17.68
C ALA A 70 -7.70 13.19 -18.37
N HIS A 71 -7.14 14.32 -18.78
CA HIS A 71 -7.85 15.39 -19.48
C HIS A 71 -8.44 14.90 -20.81
N HIS A 72 -7.68 14.08 -21.55
CA HIS A 72 -8.09 13.55 -22.85
C HIS A 72 -8.77 12.17 -22.77
N TYR A 73 -9.25 11.75 -21.59
CA TYR A 73 -9.82 10.43 -21.42
C TYR A 73 -11.00 10.18 -22.38
N PRO A 74 -10.90 9.24 -23.34
CA PRO A 74 -11.81 9.21 -24.51
C PRO A 74 -13.30 9.08 -24.18
N LYS A 75 -13.64 8.37 -23.10
CA LYS A 75 -15.04 8.16 -22.70
C LYS A 75 -15.64 9.35 -21.96
N SER A 76 -14.81 10.28 -21.46
CA SER A 76 -15.25 11.46 -20.71
C SER A 76 -14.17 12.55 -20.73
N PRO A 77 -13.92 13.21 -21.87
CA PRO A 77 -12.93 14.27 -21.97
C PRO A 77 -13.21 15.42 -20.97
N GLY A 78 -12.15 15.97 -20.36
CA GLY A 78 -12.22 17.08 -19.40
C GLY A 78 -12.80 16.71 -18.02
N ARG A 79 -13.14 15.45 -17.77
CA ARG A 79 -13.80 15.02 -16.52
C ARG A 79 -12.83 14.72 -15.37
N TYR A 80 -11.64 14.21 -15.68
CA TYR A 80 -10.69 13.73 -14.69
C TYR A 80 -9.43 14.59 -14.70
N ASP A 81 -8.91 14.89 -13.51
CA ASP A 81 -7.68 15.66 -13.28
C ASP A 81 -6.44 14.75 -13.10
N ALA A 82 -6.66 13.48 -12.77
CA ALA A 82 -5.62 12.47 -12.60
C ALA A 82 -6.00 11.13 -13.25
N LEU A 83 -5.00 10.47 -13.82
CA LEU A 83 -5.08 9.10 -14.34
C LEU A 83 -3.78 8.38 -13.99
N TYR A 84 -3.83 7.56 -12.95
CA TYR A 84 -2.71 6.77 -12.47
C TYR A 84 -2.51 5.53 -13.35
N MET A 85 -1.41 5.51 -14.10
CA MET A 85 -1.04 4.44 -15.01
C MET A 85 0.03 3.56 -14.38
N PRO A 86 -0.07 2.21 -14.45
CA PRO A 86 0.98 1.34 -13.94
C PRO A 86 2.28 1.59 -14.70
N ARG A 87 3.39 1.68 -13.97
CA ARG A 87 4.74 1.92 -14.52
C ARG A 87 5.77 0.89 -14.07
N VAL A 88 5.62 0.37 -12.85
CA VAL A 88 6.48 -0.68 -12.31
C VAL A 88 5.61 -1.69 -11.58
N THR A 89 5.93 -2.97 -11.74
CA THR A 89 5.37 -4.06 -10.95
C THR A 89 6.53 -4.84 -10.35
N TYR A 90 6.58 -4.91 -9.02
CA TYR A 90 7.50 -5.78 -8.30
C TYR A 90 6.80 -7.08 -7.99
N HIS A 91 7.38 -8.20 -8.40
CA HIS A 91 6.91 -9.52 -8.01
C HIS A 91 7.48 -9.86 -6.64
N THR A 92 6.62 -10.11 -5.66
CA THR A 92 7.04 -10.36 -4.28
C THR A 92 6.82 -11.80 -3.82
N GLY A 93 5.91 -12.51 -4.49
CA GLY A 93 5.31 -13.71 -3.90
C GLY A 93 4.48 -13.36 -2.67
N PRO A 94 3.96 -14.36 -1.94
CA PRO A 94 3.10 -14.12 -0.79
C PRO A 94 3.92 -13.54 0.37
N LEU A 95 3.82 -12.24 0.59
CA LEU A 95 4.42 -11.56 1.75
C LEU A 95 3.37 -11.06 2.76
N ASP A 96 2.09 -11.08 2.36
CA ASP A 96 0.99 -10.48 3.14
C ASP A 96 1.33 -9.04 3.54
N ILE A 97 1.49 -8.15 2.55
CA ILE A 97 1.89 -6.76 2.84
C ILE A 97 0.67 -5.96 3.28
N HIS A 98 0.58 -5.64 4.57
CA HIS A 98 -0.53 -4.85 5.12
C HIS A 98 -0.35 -3.36 4.91
N ASP A 99 0.89 -2.87 4.93
CA ASP A 99 1.20 -1.44 4.81
C ASP A 99 2.51 -1.23 4.03
N LEU A 100 2.61 -0.12 3.30
CA LEU A 100 3.80 0.26 2.55
C LEU A 100 3.91 1.79 2.46
N SER A 101 5.13 2.29 2.27
CA SER A 101 5.38 3.72 2.13
C SER A 101 6.62 4.01 1.30
N PHE A 102 6.58 5.13 0.57
CA PHE A 102 7.77 5.66 -0.08
C PHE A 102 8.68 6.34 0.95
N GLY A 103 9.93 5.94 0.96
CA GLY A 103 11.00 6.59 1.72
C GLY A 103 11.82 7.56 0.89
N LYS A 104 13.04 7.85 1.34
CA LYS A 104 14.02 8.64 0.56
C LYS A 104 14.31 7.97 -0.79
N GLU A 105 14.56 8.79 -1.80
CA GLU A 105 14.95 8.34 -3.15
C GLU A 105 13.95 7.37 -3.80
N ASP A 106 12.66 7.47 -3.44
CA ASP A 106 11.59 6.56 -3.84
C ASP A 106 11.75 5.10 -3.38
N GLN A 107 12.67 4.80 -2.45
CA GLN A 107 12.79 3.46 -1.88
C GLN A 107 11.46 3.07 -1.22
N LEU A 108 10.86 1.96 -1.67
CA LEU A 108 9.67 1.43 -1.03
C LEU A 108 10.04 0.62 0.21
N TYR A 109 9.42 0.96 1.33
CA TYR A 109 9.38 0.15 2.54
C TYR A 109 8.01 -0.51 2.63
N ALA A 110 7.96 -1.72 3.17
CA ALA A 110 6.71 -2.45 3.37
C ALA A 110 6.74 -3.22 4.69
N VAL A 111 5.55 -3.40 5.28
CA VAL A 111 5.31 -4.32 6.39
C VAL A 111 5.08 -5.70 5.79
N ASN A 112 6.06 -6.58 5.89
CA ASN A 112 5.93 -7.98 5.53
C ASN A 112 5.39 -8.74 6.74
N THR A 113 4.06 -8.85 6.81
CA THR A 113 3.36 -9.47 7.94
C THR A 113 3.70 -10.95 8.06
N LEU A 114 3.78 -11.66 6.92
CA LEU A 114 4.10 -13.08 6.91
C LEU A 114 5.46 -13.39 7.56
N PHE A 115 6.44 -12.51 7.37
CA PHE A 115 7.77 -12.65 7.96
C PHE A 115 7.99 -11.78 9.21
N SER A 116 6.94 -11.11 9.71
CA SER A 116 6.98 -10.26 10.91
C SER A 116 8.10 -9.20 10.87
N SER A 117 8.29 -8.55 9.72
CA SER A 117 9.42 -7.66 9.48
C SER A 117 9.05 -6.47 8.59
N ILE A 118 9.68 -5.32 8.81
CA ILE A 118 9.73 -4.24 7.83
C ILE A 118 10.83 -4.58 6.83
N ILE A 119 10.50 -4.48 5.55
CA ILE A 119 11.37 -4.80 4.43
C ILE A 119 11.53 -3.59 3.51
N LYS A 120 12.62 -3.57 2.75
CA LYS A 120 12.74 -2.78 1.52
C LYS A 120 12.33 -3.66 0.36
N ILE A 121 11.60 -3.09 -0.60
CA ILE A 121 11.35 -3.74 -1.88
C ILE A 121 12.63 -3.67 -2.71
N ASP A 122 13.00 -4.79 -3.29
CA ASP A 122 14.32 -5.05 -3.85
C ASP A 122 14.16 -5.82 -5.16
N ASP A 123 14.78 -5.36 -6.23
CA ASP A 123 14.65 -5.96 -7.57
C ASP A 123 15.58 -7.15 -7.80
N ASP A 124 16.61 -7.34 -6.97
CA ASP A 124 17.48 -8.52 -7.02
C ASP A 124 16.94 -9.69 -6.17
N TYR A 125 16.27 -9.38 -5.05
CA TYR A 125 15.85 -10.38 -4.05
C TYR A 125 14.35 -10.42 -3.74
N ASN A 126 13.52 -9.70 -4.51
CA ASN A 126 12.13 -9.33 -4.21
C ASN A 126 11.98 -8.39 -2.99
N PHE A 127 12.72 -8.68 -1.91
CA PHE A 127 12.82 -7.83 -0.76
C PHE A 127 14.11 -8.05 0.03
N THR A 128 14.55 -7.01 0.76
CA THR A 128 15.61 -7.11 1.76
C THR A 128 15.09 -6.70 3.15
N PRO A 129 15.35 -7.47 4.23
CA PRO A 129 14.96 -7.08 5.58
C PRO A 129 15.56 -5.73 5.97
N TYR A 130 14.74 -4.87 6.59
CA TYR A 130 15.17 -3.57 7.11
C TYR A 130 15.16 -3.54 8.63
N TRP A 131 14.07 -4.00 9.23
CA TRP A 131 13.92 -4.03 10.69
C TRP A 131 12.94 -5.12 11.09
N THR A 132 13.27 -5.83 12.16
CA THR A 132 12.42 -6.87 12.74
C THR A 132 12.23 -6.57 14.24
N PRO A 133 11.04 -6.80 14.82
CA PRO A 133 10.84 -6.59 16.25
C PRO A 133 11.84 -7.41 17.09
N PRO A 134 12.37 -6.86 18.19
CA PRO A 134 13.48 -7.47 18.94
C PRO A 134 13.13 -8.81 19.60
N PHE A 135 11.84 -9.15 19.73
CA PHE A 135 11.37 -10.42 20.27
C PHE A 135 11.20 -11.52 19.20
N ILE A 136 11.35 -11.20 17.91
CA ILE A 136 11.30 -12.18 16.83
C ILE A 136 12.70 -12.75 16.60
N ASP A 137 12.87 -14.05 16.81
CA ASP A 137 14.19 -14.69 16.81
C ASP A 137 14.73 -15.07 15.42
N LYS A 138 13.86 -15.19 14.41
CA LYS A 138 14.25 -15.55 13.04
C LYS A 138 13.22 -15.08 12.02
N LEU A 139 13.70 -14.84 10.80
CA LEU A 139 12.90 -14.44 9.65
C LEU A 139 12.30 -15.68 8.98
N VAL A 140 11.07 -16.04 9.36
CA VAL A 140 10.33 -17.19 8.83
C VAL A 140 8.89 -16.81 8.51
N SER A 141 8.31 -17.49 7.53
CA SER A 141 6.95 -17.23 7.01
C SER A 141 5.86 -17.79 7.93
N GLU A 142 5.78 -17.27 9.16
CA GLU A 142 4.91 -17.79 10.22
C GLU A 142 3.91 -16.77 10.78
N ASP A 143 3.96 -15.51 10.32
CA ASP A 143 3.13 -14.41 10.81
C ASP A 143 3.05 -14.40 12.35
N ARG A 144 4.19 -14.24 13.00
CA ARG A 144 4.35 -14.54 14.43
C ARG A 144 3.61 -13.55 15.32
N CYS A 145 3.66 -12.27 14.99
CA CYS A 145 3.06 -11.21 15.81
C CYS A 145 2.01 -10.35 15.09
N HIS A 146 1.72 -10.66 13.82
CA HIS A 146 0.87 -9.83 12.96
C HIS A 146 1.29 -8.38 12.93
N LEU A 147 2.54 -8.16 12.50
CA LEU A 147 3.03 -6.82 12.21
C LEU A 147 2.15 -6.22 11.11
N ASN A 148 1.54 -5.07 11.36
CA ASN A 148 0.41 -4.60 10.56
C ASN A 148 0.66 -3.25 9.87
N GLY A 149 1.02 -2.23 10.64
CA GLY A 149 1.23 -0.87 10.12
C GLY A 149 2.62 -0.33 10.41
N MET A 150 3.01 0.70 9.66
CA MET A 150 4.25 1.44 9.84
C MET A 150 4.00 2.95 9.74
N ALA A 151 4.81 3.74 10.44
CA ALA A 151 4.85 5.19 10.25
C ALA A 151 6.28 5.64 9.97
N MET A 152 6.41 6.54 9.00
CA MET A 152 7.68 7.08 8.54
C MET A 152 8.07 8.33 9.34
N LYS A 153 9.37 8.56 9.52
CA LYS A 153 9.95 9.82 9.98
C LYS A 153 11.18 10.13 9.15
N ASP A 154 11.26 11.34 8.60
CA ASP A 154 12.39 11.80 7.80
C ASP A 154 12.73 10.84 6.64
N GLY A 155 11.70 10.24 6.02
CA GLY A 155 11.83 9.31 4.88
C GLY A 155 12.28 7.89 5.24
N LEU A 156 12.26 7.51 6.52
CA LEU A 156 12.61 6.17 7.02
C LEU A 156 11.52 5.62 7.94
N PRO A 157 11.31 4.28 8.00
CA PRO A 157 10.39 3.70 8.97
C PRO A 157 10.85 3.99 10.40
N LYS A 158 9.92 4.44 11.26
CA LYS A 158 10.21 4.85 12.65
C LYS A 158 9.35 4.14 13.68
N TYR A 159 8.08 3.91 13.37
CA TYR A 159 7.14 3.23 14.25
C TYR A 159 6.48 2.08 13.50
N ALA A 160 6.11 1.04 14.23
CA ALA A 160 5.37 -0.09 13.71
C ALA A 160 4.31 -0.54 14.73
N SER A 161 3.24 -1.15 14.25
CA SER A 161 2.21 -1.77 15.06
C SER A 161 2.19 -3.28 14.83
N ALA A 162 1.97 -4.05 15.90
CA ALA A 162 1.77 -5.49 15.88
C ALA A 162 0.62 -5.84 16.82
N PHE A 163 -0.03 -6.98 16.61
CA PHE A 163 -1.17 -7.38 17.44
C PHE A 163 -0.73 -7.92 18.80
N ASN A 164 0.48 -8.48 18.90
CA ASN A 164 1.08 -8.91 20.16
C ASN A 164 2.62 -8.88 20.11
N GLN A 165 3.26 -9.47 21.12
CA GLN A 165 4.72 -9.67 21.21
C GLN A 165 5.11 -11.16 21.16
N GLY A 166 4.26 -12.01 20.60
CA GLY A 166 4.55 -13.43 20.51
C GLY A 166 5.52 -13.75 19.37
N ASN A 167 6.20 -14.89 19.50
CA ASN A 167 7.28 -15.32 18.61
C ASN A 167 7.10 -16.79 18.18
N SER A 168 5.85 -17.22 18.03
CA SER A 168 5.44 -18.53 17.53
C SER A 168 4.44 -18.36 16.39
N PHE A 169 4.25 -19.41 15.60
CA PHE A 169 3.34 -19.41 14.45
C PHE A 169 1.96 -18.84 14.82
N GLN A 170 1.60 -17.70 14.19
CA GLN A 170 0.31 -17.03 14.36
C GLN A 170 -0.13 -16.79 15.82
N SER A 171 0.81 -16.51 16.73
CA SER A 171 0.54 -16.34 18.17
C SER A 171 -0.49 -15.23 18.49
N TRP A 172 -0.64 -14.27 17.58
CA TRP A 172 -1.61 -13.18 17.69
C TRP A 172 -3.07 -13.67 17.68
N ARG A 173 -3.33 -14.91 17.25
CA ARG A 173 -4.67 -15.53 17.26
C ARG A 173 -5.10 -16.03 18.63
N GLU A 174 -4.19 -16.23 19.57
CA GLU A 174 -4.49 -16.85 20.88
C GLU A 174 -5.45 -16.02 21.75
N LYS A 175 -5.71 -14.76 21.40
CA LYS A 175 -6.57 -13.82 22.14
C LYS A 175 -7.64 -13.13 21.28
N VAL A 176 -7.97 -13.69 20.12
CA VAL A 176 -9.00 -13.18 19.20
C VAL A 176 -10.26 -14.02 19.29
#